data_AF-A0A0S8B6Y1-F1
#
_entry.id   AF-A0A0S8B6Y1-F1
#
_cell.length_a   1.000
_cell.length_b   1.000
_cell.length_c   1.000
_cell.angle_alpha   90.00
_cell.angle_beta   90.00
_cell.angle_gamma   90.00
#
_symmetry.space_group_name_H-M   'P 1'
#
loop_
_entity.id
_entity.type
_entity.pdbx_description
1 polymer ?
#
loop_
_entity_poly.entity_id
_entity_poly.type
_entity_poly.pdbx_seq_one_letter_code
_entity_poly.pdbx_strand_id
1 'polypeptide(L)'
;LRAAAARRGLDFVHLATERYFFAISRRALRGPGMQALERALRSPQFARRVRRLPGYDATHAGERESIPAALSWIRRGDSRRAARVQA
;
A
#
# COMPACT_ATOMS: atom_id res chain seq x y z
N LEU A 1 9.73 -3.35 -3.49
CA LEU A 1 11.15 -3.54 -3.89
C LEU A 1 11.65 -4.99 -3.89
N ARG A 2 11.21 -5.87 -2.97
CA ARG A 2 11.63 -7.28 -2.89
C ARG A 2 11.48 -8.07 -4.21
N ALA A 3 10.37 -7.92 -4.93
CA ALA A 3 10.19 -8.56 -6.23
C ALA A 3 11.25 -8.15 -7.28
N ALA A 4 11.79 -6.94 -7.20
CA ALA A 4 12.85 -6.50 -8.10
C ALA A 4 14.19 -7.15 -7.73
N ALA A 5 14.55 -7.18 -6.45
CA ALA A 5 15.75 -7.86 -5.95
C ALA A 5 15.75 -9.36 -6.34
N ALA A 6 14.62 -10.05 -6.12
CA ALA A 6 14.44 -11.45 -6.50
C ALA A 6 14.67 -11.69 -8.00
N ARG A 7 14.13 -10.82 -8.87
CA ARG A 7 14.35 -10.91 -10.33
C ARG A 7 15.80 -10.63 -10.76
N ARG A 8 16.60 -10.02 -9.89
CA ARG A 8 18.00 -9.65 -10.16
C ARG A 8 18.99 -10.53 -9.40
N GLY A 9 18.53 -11.54 -8.67
CA GLY A 9 19.40 -12.40 -7.85
C GLY A 9 20.11 -11.66 -6.72
N LEU A 10 19.54 -10.54 -6.26
CA LEU A 10 20.11 -9.73 -5.18
C LEU A 10 19.47 -10.11 -3.84
N ASP A 11 20.27 -10.04 -2.78
CA ASP A 11 19.76 -10.10 -1.42
C ASP A 11 18.85 -8.92 -1.12
N PHE A 12 17.90 -9.13 -0.21
CA PHE A 12 16.93 -8.12 0.19
C PHE A 12 16.85 -8.01 1.71
N VAL A 13 17.23 -6.85 2.23
CA VAL A 13 17.03 -6.47 3.64
C VAL A 13 15.73 -5.71 3.78
N HIS A 14 14.80 -6.21 4.60
CA HIS A 14 13.50 -5.57 4.81
C HIS A 14 13.61 -4.43 5.83
N LEU A 15 13.36 -3.19 5.39
CA LEU A 15 13.38 -2.01 6.27
C LEU A 15 11.98 -1.54 6.66
N ALA A 16 11.02 -1.61 5.73
CA ALA A 16 9.66 -1.17 5.93
C ALA A 16 8.69 -1.89 4.99
N THR A 17 7.42 -1.90 5.36
CA THR A 17 6.31 -2.31 4.50
C THR A 17 5.61 -1.07 3.96
N GLU A 18 5.37 -1.07 2.65
CA GLU A 18 4.63 0.00 1.96
C GLU A 18 3.18 -0.42 1.78
N ARG A 19 2.25 0.49 2.08
CA ARG A 19 0.82 0.31 1.83
C ARG A 19 0.36 1.34 0.80
N TYR A 20 -0.06 0.85 -0.37
CA TYR A 20 -0.46 1.69 -1.50
C TYR A 20 -1.96 1.99 -1.48
N PHE A 21 -2.31 3.24 -1.79
CA PHE A 21 -3.70 3.71 -1.88
C PHE A 21 -3.90 4.50 -3.17
N PHE A 22 -5.10 4.41 -3.74
CA PHE A 22 -5.56 5.33 -4.78
C PHE A 22 -6.36 6.46 -4.14
N ALA A 23 -5.85 7.70 -4.21
CA ALA A 23 -6.56 8.88 -3.75
C ALA A 23 -7.58 9.33 -4.79
N ILE A 24 -8.88 9.32 -4.44
CA ILE A 24 -9.97 9.57 -5.37
C ILE A 24 -11.01 10.49 -4.71
N SER A 25 -11.58 11.41 -5.48
CA SER A 25 -12.68 12.25 -5.00
C SER A 25 -13.96 11.42 -4.78
N ARG A 26 -14.76 11.79 -3.77
CA ARG A 26 -16.02 11.08 -3.47
C ARG A 26 -16.98 11.01 -4.66
N ARG A 27 -16.98 12.04 -5.52
CA ARG A 27 -17.79 12.08 -6.74
C ARG A 27 -17.32 11.04 -7.77
N ALA A 28 -16.00 10.97 -8.00
CA ALA A 28 -15.42 10.02 -8.95
C ALA A 28 -15.55 8.56 -8.50
N LEU A 29 -15.56 8.30 -7.19
CA LEU A 29 -15.69 6.95 -6.62
C LEU A 29 -16.96 6.20 -7.09
N ARG A 30 -18.05 6.94 -7.36
CA ARG A 30 -19.32 6.36 -7.81
C ARG A 30 -19.37 6.13 -9.32
N GLY A 31 -18.38 6.64 -10.08
CA GLY A 31 -18.34 6.51 -11.53
C GLY A 31 -18.09 5.08 -12.00
N PRO A 32 -18.53 4.73 -13.22
CA PRO A 32 -18.41 3.37 -13.75
C PRO A 32 -16.95 2.90 -13.87
N GLY A 33 -16.01 3.80 -14.16
CA GLY A 33 -14.58 3.47 -14.19
C GLY A 33 -14.03 3.00 -12.84
N MET A 34 -14.46 3.62 -11.75
CA MET A 34 -14.03 3.21 -10.41
C MET A 34 -14.66 1.89 -9.98
N GLN A 35 -15.92 1.65 -10.33
CA GLN A 35 -16.56 0.36 -10.09
C GLN A 35 -15.88 -0.77 -10.88
N ALA A 36 -15.44 -0.49 -12.11
CA ALA A 36 -14.66 -1.45 -12.90
C ALA A 36 -13.29 -1.73 -12.27
N LEU A 37 -12.58 -0.70 -11.82
CA LEU A 37 -11.29 -0.87 -11.14
C LEU A 37 -11.43 -1.65 -9.83
N GLU A 38 -12.41 -1.33 -9.00
CA GLU A 38 -12.67 -2.05 -7.75
C GLU A 38 -12.98 -3.53 -7.99
N ARG A 39 -13.82 -3.84 -9.00
CA ARG A 39 -14.08 -5.23 -9.41
C ARG A 39 -12.81 -5.94 -9.88
N ALA A 40 -11.96 -5.26 -10.64
CA ALA A 40 -10.70 -5.82 -11.11
C ALA A 40 -9.74 -6.13 -9.94
N LEU A 41 -9.57 -5.20 -9.00
CA LEU A 41 -8.70 -5.36 -7.83
C LEU A 41 -9.19 -6.46 -6.87
N ARG A 42 -10.50 -6.62 -6.73
CA ARG A 42 -11.11 -7.70 -5.92
C ARG A 42 -11.17 -9.04 -6.63
N SER A 43 -10.79 -9.11 -7.91
CA SER A 43 -10.90 -10.35 -8.66
C SER A 43 -9.91 -11.42 -8.15
N PRO A 44 -10.31 -12.70 -8.11
CA PRO A 44 -9.39 -13.79 -7.80
C PRO A 44 -8.20 -13.84 -8.76
N GLN A 45 -8.40 -13.42 -10.01
CA GLN A 45 -7.34 -13.36 -11.01
C GLN A 45 -6.25 -12.34 -10.63
N PHE A 46 -6.64 -11.15 -10.18
CA PHE A 46 -5.70 -10.15 -9.68
C PHE A 46 -4.92 -10.67 -8.48
N ALA A 47 -5.62 -11.20 -7.46
CA ALA A 47 -4.98 -11.75 -6.27
C ALA A 47 -3.96 -12.84 -6.61
N ARG A 48 -4.29 -13.76 -7.53
CA ARG A 48 -3.35 -14.80 -8.01
C ARG A 48 -2.12 -14.21 -8.69
N ARG A 49 -2.25 -13.15 -9.47
CA ARG A 49 -1.11 -12.49 -10.13
C ARG A 49 -0.21 -11.80 -9.11
N VAL A 50 -0.78 -11.07 -8.15
CA VAL A 50 -0.02 -10.37 -7.12
C VAL A 50 0.75 -11.33 -6.22
N ARG A 51 0.15 -12.45 -5.83
CA ARG A 51 0.82 -13.49 -5.01
C ARG A 51 2.08 -14.10 -5.65
N ARG A 52 2.24 -13.98 -6.97
CA ARG A 52 3.45 -14.41 -7.68
C ARG A 52 4.59 -13.38 -7.59
N LEU A 53 4.33 -12.19 -7.07
CA LEU A 53 5.33 -11.13 -6.92
C LEU A 53 5.89 -11.19 -5.49
N PRO A 54 7.19 -11.51 -5.30
CA PRO A 54 7.77 -11.59 -3.97
C PRO A 54 7.64 -10.28 -3.18
N GLY A 55 7.08 -10.37 -1.98
CA GLY A 55 6.89 -9.21 -1.09
C GLY A 55 5.71 -8.30 -1.44
N TYR A 56 4.79 -8.74 -2.30
CA TYR A 56 3.49 -8.08 -2.49
C TYR A 56 2.38 -8.89 -1.81
N ASP A 57 1.41 -8.17 -1.26
CA ASP A 57 0.19 -8.72 -0.66
C ASP A 57 -1.04 -8.07 -1.31
N ALA A 58 -2.06 -8.89 -1.59
CA ALA A 58 -3.32 -8.47 -2.17
C ALA A 58 -4.51 -8.56 -1.19
N THR A 59 -4.27 -8.88 0.08
CA THR A 59 -5.33 -9.10 1.08
C THR A 59 -6.34 -7.97 1.15
N HIS A 60 -5.87 -6.72 1.07
CA HIS A 60 -6.72 -5.51 1.15
C HIS A 60 -7.01 -4.87 -0.23
N ALA A 61 -6.75 -5.59 -1.33
CA ALA A 61 -6.87 -5.02 -2.67
C ALA A 61 -8.33 -4.62 -2.99
N GLY A 62 -8.54 -3.36 -3.34
CA GLY A 62 -9.87 -2.83 -3.67
C GLY A 62 -10.76 -2.56 -2.47
N GLU A 63 -10.23 -2.60 -1.24
CA GLU A 63 -10.90 -2.02 -0.07
C GLU A 63 -10.94 -0.50 -0.17
N ARG A 64 -11.98 0.10 0.41
CA ARG A 64 -12.15 1.56 0.44
C ARG A 64 -11.84 2.05 1.83
N GLU A 65 -11.01 3.07 1.92
CA GLU A 65 -10.62 3.70 3.18
C GLU A 65 -10.82 5.22 3.12
N SER A 66 -11.14 5.80 4.27
CA SER A 66 -11.07 7.25 4.43
C SER A 66 -9.60 7.66 4.59
N ILE A 67 -9.25 8.90 4.23
CA ILE A 67 -7.87 9.40 4.39
C ILE A 67 -7.37 9.28 5.84
N PRO A 68 -8.14 9.65 6.89
CA PRO A 68 -7.67 9.49 8.28
C PRO A 68 -7.42 8.04 8.68
N ALA A 69 -8.20 7.08 8.19
CA ALA A 69 -8.02 5.67 8.49
C ALA A 69 -6.78 5.09 7.76
N ALA A 70 -6.68 5.36 6.45
CA ALA A 70 -5.58 4.92 5.60
C ALA A 70 -4.21 5.45 6.06
N LEU A 71 -4.18 6.68 6.58
CA LEU A 71 -2.97 7.39 7.00
C LEU A 71 -2.89 7.58 8.51
N SER A 72 -3.53 6.72 9.29
CA SER A 72 -3.54 6.79 10.76
C SER A 72 -2.15 6.77 11.40
N TRP A 73 -1.17 6.20 10.70
CA TRP A 73 0.25 6.16 11.10
C TRP A 73 0.98 7.49 10.89
N ILE A 74 0.43 8.42 10.09
CA ILE A 74 0.95 9.78 9.94
C ILE A 74 0.49 10.61 11.14
N ARG A 75 1.14 10.42 12.29
CA ARG A 75 1.14 11.42 13.36
C ARG A 75 1.93 12.63 12.85
N ARG A 76 1.31 13.82 12.87
CA ARG A 76 2.08 15.08 12.82
C ARG A 76 3.09 15.06 13.97
N GLY A 77 4.37 14.91 13.63
CA GLY A 77 5.55 15.11 14.47
C GLY A 77 5.47 14.54 15.87
N ASP A 78 5.90 13.28 16.05
CA ASP A 78 6.25 12.85 17.40
C ASP A 78 7.67 13.30 17.73
N SER A 79 7.75 14.12 18.77
CA SER A 79 8.86 14.88 19.34
C SER A 79 10.08 14.06 19.81
N ARG A 80 10.41 12.94 19.15
CA ARG A 80 11.53 12.05 19.51
C ARG A 80 12.87 12.46 18.93
N ARG A 81 12.94 13.57 18.18
CA ARG A 81 14.22 14.18 17.77
C ARG A 81 14.74 15.20 18.78
N ALA A 82 13.92 15.70 19.71
CA ALA A 82 14.37 16.60 20.76
C ALA A 82 15.04 15.86 21.94
N ALA A 83 14.75 14.56 22.14
CA ALA A 83 15.29 13.78 23.25
C ALA A 83 16.54 12.93 22.91
N ARG A 84 17.08 13.05 21.69
CA ARG A 84 18.31 12.35 21.28
C ARG A 84 19.45 13.29 20.87
N VAL A 85 19.32 14.57 21.17
CA VAL A 85 20.42 15.54 21.20
C VAL A 85 20.71 15.90 22.66
N GLN A 86 20.96 14.88 23.47
CA GLN A 86 21.76 14.97 24.68
C GLN A 86 22.51 13.65 24.81
N ALA A 87 23.74 13.61 24.30
CA ALA A 87 24.80 12.70 24.68
C ALA A 87 26.13 13.39 24.37
#